data_AF-A0A972SR93-F1
#
_entry.id   AF-A0A972SR93-F1
#
_cell.length_a   1.000
_cell.length_b   1.000
_cell.length_c   1.000
_cell.angle_alpha   90.00
_cell.angle_beta   90.00
_cell.angle_gamma   90.00
#
_symmetry.space_group_name_H-M   'P 1'
#
loop_
_entity.id
_entity.type
_entity.pdbx_description
1 polymer ?
#
loop_
_entity_poly.entity_id
_entity_poly.type
_entity_poly.pdbx_seq_one_letter_code
_entity_poly.pdbx_strand_id
1 'polypeptide(L)'
;MSAGIALGLITALFMFLSGTPLWASPAAEPAASKPQKETTIDAKKTFTEEIRQAKNAFDNDIQKAREDYRKAVQQAKEDMKSAKAASAEKAREVRQASLDAIKAAKENLKLAQKAAHEEWLKAKEAANRKYREARSRQ
;
A
#
# COMPACT_ATOMS: atom_id res chain seq x y z
N MET A 1 26.97 -26.06 40.03
CA MET A 1 25.90 -26.54 39.12
C MET A 1 26.07 -25.72 37.84
N SER A 2 27.00 -26.00 36.90
CA SER A 2 27.15 -27.20 36.04
C SER A 2 25.81 -27.52 35.35
N ALA A 3 25.59 -27.57 34.04
CA ALA A 3 26.39 -27.70 32.80
C ALA A 3 25.50 -27.18 31.61
N GLY A 4 25.85 -27.09 30.32
CA GLY A 4 26.97 -27.55 29.49
C GLY A 4 27.03 -26.69 28.19
N ILE A 5 28.20 -26.36 27.63
CA ILE A 5 29.04 -27.10 26.67
C ILE A 5 28.42 -27.35 25.28
N ALA A 6 28.94 -26.64 24.28
CA ALA A 6 29.38 -27.18 22.98
C ALA A 6 30.30 -26.13 22.31
N LEU A 7 31.63 -26.32 22.35
CA LEU A 7 32.45 -26.85 21.23
C LEU A 7 32.41 -25.92 19.99
N GLY A 8 33.50 -25.32 19.51
CA GLY A 8 34.92 -25.47 19.80
C GLY A 8 35.74 -24.93 18.62
N LEU A 9 37.04 -24.71 18.90
CA LEU A 9 38.21 -24.57 18.02
C LEU A 9 38.23 -23.43 16.97
N ILE A 10 39.11 -22.43 17.07
CA ILE A 10 40.60 -22.43 17.00
C ILE A 10 41.11 -22.33 15.54
N THR A 11 42.05 -21.39 15.35
CA THR A 11 43.02 -21.18 14.25
C THR A 11 42.48 -20.77 12.88
N ALA A 12 42.68 -19.55 12.36
CA ALA A 12 43.92 -18.84 12.01
C ALA A 12 44.70 -19.47 10.83
N LEU A 13 45.17 -18.56 9.95
CA LEU A 13 46.42 -18.62 9.17
C LEU A 13 46.34 -18.95 7.65
N PHE A 14 46.71 -17.92 6.86
CA PHE A 14 47.58 -17.91 5.67
C PHE A 14 47.24 -18.82 4.47
N MET A 15 46.87 -18.26 3.31
CA MET A 15 47.70 -17.61 2.27
C MET A 15 48.13 -18.56 1.14
N PHE A 16 47.93 -18.02 -0.08
CA PHE A 16 48.79 -18.14 -1.26
C PHE A 16 48.88 -19.45 -2.05
N LEU A 17 48.43 -19.31 -3.31
CA LEU A 17 49.19 -19.54 -4.55
C LEU A 17 49.02 -20.86 -5.33
N SER A 18 48.79 -20.64 -6.63
CA SER A 18 49.25 -21.39 -7.81
C SER A 18 48.29 -22.40 -8.46
N GLY A 19 47.97 -22.13 -9.74
CA GLY A 19 47.47 -23.12 -10.70
C GLY A 19 46.41 -22.62 -11.69
N THR A 20 46.79 -21.86 -12.72
CA THR A 20 46.11 -21.91 -14.04
C THR A 20 46.79 -23.02 -14.88
N PRO A 21 46.22 -23.61 -15.98
CA PRO A 21 45.35 -22.97 -16.97
C PRO A 21 44.29 -23.85 -17.72
N LEU A 22 43.50 -23.15 -18.56
CA LEU A 22 42.95 -23.47 -19.90
C LEU A 22 42.31 -24.85 -20.25
N TRP A 23 41.06 -24.71 -20.78
CA TRP A 23 40.47 -25.34 -21.98
C TRP A 23 39.58 -26.60 -21.92
N ALA A 24 38.36 -26.36 -22.45
CA ALA A 24 37.46 -27.22 -23.23
C ALA A 24 36.54 -28.25 -22.53
N SER A 25 35.26 -27.92 -22.36
CA SER A 25 34.29 -28.11 -23.46
C SER A 25 32.91 -27.53 -23.12
N PRO A 26 32.14 -27.11 -24.15
CA PRO A 26 30.83 -26.51 -24.02
C PRO A 26 29.74 -27.61 -23.99
N ALA A 27 28.89 -27.58 -22.98
CA ALA A 27 27.55 -28.15 -23.05
C ALA A 27 26.64 -27.03 -22.55
N ALA A 28 26.12 -26.19 -23.43
CA ALA A 28 24.86 -26.47 -24.11
C ALA A 28 23.76 -26.92 -23.13
N GLU A 29 23.55 -26.15 -22.06
CA GLU A 29 22.18 -25.95 -21.58
C GLU A 29 21.66 -24.68 -22.26
N PRO A 30 20.78 -24.78 -23.27
CA PRO A 30 19.91 -23.67 -23.56
C PRO A 30 19.05 -23.52 -22.31
N ALA A 31 19.40 -22.57 -21.44
CA ALA A 31 18.47 -22.01 -20.49
C ALA A 31 17.25 -21.63 -21.32
N ALA A 32 16.21 -22.46 -21.23
CA ALA A 32 15.01 -22.35 -22.01
C ALA A 32 14.55 -20.91 -21.85
N SER A 33 14.76 -20.13 -22.91
CA SER A 33 14.28 -18.78 -23.02
C SER A 33 12.77 -18.93 -23.02
N LYS A 34 12.16 -18.84 -21.83
CA LYS A 34 10.74 -18.56 -21.74
C LYS A 34 10.51 -17.41 -22.71
N PRO A 35 9.62 -17.59 -23.70
CA PRO A 35 9.52 -16.64 -24.80
C PRO A 35 9.35 -15.26 -24.19
N GLN A 36 10.21 -14.29 -24.52
CA GLN A 36 10.24 -12.94 -23.92
C GLN A 36 8.88 -12.19 -23.97
N LYS A 37 7.90 -12.73 -24.70
CA LYS A 37 6.49 -12.32 -24.66
C LYS A 37 5.76 -12.72 -23.37
N GLU A 38 6.05 -13.87 -22.78
CA GLU A 38 5.46 -14.31 -21.50
C GLU A 38 5.81 -13.35 -20.36
N THR A 39 7.05 -12.90 -20.26
CA THR A 39 7.48 -12.00 -19.16
C THR A 39 6.82 -10.62 -19.22
N THR A 40 6.58 -10.08 -20.42
CA THR A 40 5.88 -8.79 -20.57
C THR A 40 4.37 -8.92 -20.48
N ILE A 41 3.78 -10.03 -20.92
CA ILE A 41 2.35 -10.33 -20.71
C ILE A 41 2.07 -10.51 -19.22
N ASP A 42 2.93 -11.21 -18.49
CA ASP A 42 2.78 -11.40 -17.05
C ASP A 42 2.99 -10.09 -16.29
N ALA A 43 3.97 -9.26 -16.66
CA ALA A 43 4.13 -7.92 -16.09
C ALA A 43 2.92 -7.01 -16.32
N LYS A 44 2.26 -7.10 -17.49
CA LYS A 44 1.01 -6.38 -17.76
C LYS A 44 -0.14 -6.88 -16.88
N LYS A 45 -0.29 -8.19 -16.73
CA LYS A 45 -1.32 -8.78 -15.85
C LYS A 45 -1.12 -8.33 -14.41
N THR A 46 0.10 -8.38 -13.89
CA THR A 46 0.41 -7.93 -12.53
C THR A 46 0.16 -6.43 -12.35
N PHE A 47 0.53 -5.60 -13.34
CA PHE A 47 0.22 -4.17 -13.34
C PHE A 47 -1.29 -3.91 -13.27
N THR A 48 -2.08 -4.61 -14.09
CA THR A 48 -3.53 -4.45 -14.10
C THR A 48 -4.15 -4.88 -12.78
N GLU A 49 -3.67 -5.97 -12.17
CA GLU A 49 -4.15 -6.42 -10.85
C GLU A 49 -3.77 -5.46 -9.72
N GLU A 50 -2.52 -4.96 -9.68
CA GLU A 50 -2.08 -3.98 -8.67
C GLU A 50 -2.91 -2.68 -8.75
N ILE A 51 -3.16 -2.16 -9.97
CA ILE A 51 -4.01 -0.98 -10.18
C ILE A 51 -5.47 -1.26 -9.78
N ARG A 52 -5.99 -2.44 -10.09
CA ARG A 52 -7.36 -2.83 -9.74
C ARG A 52 -7.55 -2.92 -8.23
N GLN A 53 -6.60 -3.50 -7.52
CA GLN A 53 -6.62 -3.58 -6.05
C GLN A 53 -6.55 -2.19 -5.42
N ALA A 54 -5.64 -1.33 -5.89
CA ALA A 54 -5.53 0.04 -5.40
C ALA A 54 -6.82 0.85 -5.65
N LYS A 55 -7.44 0.68 -6.82
CA LYS A 55 -8.74 1.30 -7.13
C LYS A 55 -9.85 0.83 -6.18
N ASN A 56 -9.94 -0.47 -5.93
CA ASN A 56 -10.96 -1.02 -5.03
C ASN A 56 -10.77 -0.53 -3.58
N ALA A 57 -9.54 -0.40 -3.10
CA ALA A 57 -9.24 0.18 -1.79
C ALA A 57 -9.68 1.66 -1.73
N PHE A 58 -9.32 2.45 -2.75
CA PHE A 58 -9.74 3.84 -2.88
C PHE A 58 -11.26 4.01 -2.88
N ASP A 59 -11.97 3.21 -3.68
CA ASP A 59 -13.44 3.26 -3.79
C ASP A 59 -14.10 2.87 -2.45
N ASN A 60 -13.57 1.87 -1.74
CA ASN A 60 -14.05 1.48 -0.41
C ASN A 60 -13.85 2.57 0.64
N ASP A 61 -12.68 3.22 0.66
CA ASP A 61 -12.39 4.29 1.61
C ASP A 61 -13.30 5.51 1.38
N ILE A 62 -13.55 5.85 0.12
CA ILE A 62 -14.53 6.89 -0.22
C ILE A 62 -15.94 6.49 0.18
N GLN A 63 -16.33 5.22 -0.01
CA GLN A 63 -17.65 4.75 0.38
C GLN A 63 -17.85 4.81 1.89
N LYS A 64 -16.88 4.35 2.69
CA LYS A 64 -16.92 4.48 4.16
C LYS A 64 -17.04 5.93 4.59
N ALA A 65 -16.23 6.82 4.03
CA ALA A 65 -16.27 8.24 4.38
C ALA A 65 -17.64 8.89 4.05
N ARG A 66 -18.30 8.45 2.96
CA ARG A 66 -19.67 8.87 2.62
C ARG A 66 -20.70 8.35 3.61
N GLU A 67 -20.58 7.11 4.05
CA GLU A 67 -21.47 6.52 5.05
C GLU A 67 -21.35 7.22 6.40
N ASP A 68 -20.12 7.49 6.85
CA ASP A 68 -19.86 8.22 8.09
C ASP A 68 -20.41 9.65 8.02
N TYR A 69 -20.25 10.32 6.89
CA TYR A 69 -20.87 11.63 6.67
C TYR A 69 -22.40 11.57 6.75
N ARG A 70 -23.03 10.57 6.12
CA ARG A 70 -24.49 10.40 6.19
C ARG A 70 -24.97 10.15 7.62
N LYS A 71 -24.27 9.30 8.37
CA LYS A 71 -24.56 9.04 9.79
C LYS A 71 -24.45 10.31 10.63
N ALA A 72 -23.38 11.10 10.45
CA ALA A 72 -23.21 12.36 11.16
C ALA A 72 -24.33 13.37 10.85
N VAL A 73 -24.76 13.46 9.58
CA VAL A 73 -25.89 14.32 9.19
C VAL A 73 -27.21 13.84 9.80
N GLN A 74 -27.44 12.53 9.84
CA GLN A 74 -28.65 11.97 10.42
C GLN A 74 -28.69 12.17 11.94
N GLN A 75 -27.57 11.95 12.63
CA GLN A 75 -27.42 12.26 14.05
C GLN A 75 -27.67 13.74 14.34
N ALA A 76 -27.06 14.65 13.56
CA ALA A 76 -27.30 16.09 13.72
C ALA A 76 -28.78 16.48 13.53
N LYS A 77 -29.52 15.79 12.65
CA LYS A 77 -30.97 16.01 12.51
C LYS A 77 -31.76 15.54 13.73
N GLU A 78 -31.40 14.38 14.28
CA GLU A 78 -32.02 13.84 15.50
C GLU A 78 -31.72 14.73 16.71
N ASP A 79 -30.48 15.17 16.84
CA ASP A 79 -30.02 16.11 17.86
C ASP A 79 -30.71 17.46 17.73
N MET A 80 -30.93 17.99 16.51
CA MET A 80 -31.74 19.19 16.30
C MET A 80 -33.21 18.99 16.66
N LYS A 81 -33.76 17.79 16.45
CA LYS A 81 -35.15 17.48 16.80
C LYS A 81 -35.33 17.37 18.32
N SER A 82 -34.38 16.75 19.03
CA SER A 82 -34.36 16.69 20.50
C SER A 82 -34.07 18.06 21.12
N ALA A 83 -33.18 18.85 20.51
CA ALA A 83 -32.90 20.23 20.87
C ALA A 83 -34.12 21.15 20.75
N LYS A 84 -34.96 20.98 19.72
CA LYS A 84 -36.24 21.72 19.62
C LYS A 84 -37.21 21.41 20.78
N ALA A 85 -37.06 20.26 21.44
CA ALA A 85 -37.79 19.90 22.64
C ALA A 85 -37.11 20.39 23.94
N ALA A 86 -35.88 20.89 23.86
CA ALA A 86 -35.12 21.46 24.97
C ALA A 86 -35.11 23.01 24.92
N SER A 87 -34.67 23.66 26.00
CA SER A 87 -34.61 25.14 26.07
C SER A 87 -33.73 25.76 24.96
N ALA A 88 -34.03 27.00 24.58
CA ALA A 88 -33.41 27.68 23.43
C ALA A 88 -31.87 27.78 23.49
N GLU A 89 -31.29 27.83 24.68
CA GLU A 89 -29.83 27.80 24.92
C GLU A 89 -29.22 26.45 24.53
N LYS A 90 -29.76 25.34 25.06
CA LYS A 90 -29.34 23.98 24.71
C LYS A 90 -29.47 23.70 23.22
N ALA A 91 -30.51 24.25 22.59
CA ALA A 91 -30.70 24.08 21.16
C ALA A 91 -29.64 24.79 20.31
N ARG A 92 -29.10 25.92 20.78
CA ARG A 92 -28.00 26.63 20.12
C ARG A 92 -26.68 25.89 20.30
N GLU A 93 -26.39 25.39 21.50
CA GLU A 93 -25.19 24.60 21.77
C GLU A 93 -25.12 23.33 20.91
N VAL A 94 -26.21 22.57 20.86
CA VAL A 94 -26.32 21.35 20.04
C VAL A 94 -26.14 21.65 18.55
N ARG A 95 -26.74 22.76 18.08
CA ARG A 95 -26.59 23.19 16.69
C ARG A 95 -25.15 23.60 16.36
N GLN A 96 -24.49 24.31 17.26
CA GLN A 96 -23.10 24.73 17.08
C GLN A 96 -22.16 23.51 17.06
N ALA A 97 -22.30 22.60 18.04
CA ALA A 97 -21.54 21.36 18.09
C ALA A 97 -21.75 20.50 16.82
N SER A 98 -22.98 20.42 16.32
CA SER A 98 -23.29 19.71 15.07
C SER A 98 -22.60 20.35 13.86
N LEU A 99 -22.59 21.68 13.76
CA LEU A 99 -21.91 22.40 12.67
C LEU A 99 -20.40 22.20 12.71
N ASP A 100 -19.81 22.20 13.91
CA ASP A 100 -18.37 21.98 14.08
C ASP A 100 -17.99 20.53 13.76
N ALA A 101 -18.82 19.54 14.15
CA ALA A 101 -18.65 18.15 13.74
C ALA A 101 -18.74 17.98 12.22
N ILE A 102 -19.69 18.66 11.56
CA ILE A 102 -19.82 18.63 10.09
C ILE A 102 -18.59 19.24 9.41
N LYS A 103 -18.06 20.36 9.92
CA LYS A 103 -16.84 20.97 9.40
C LYS A 103 -15.64 20.03 9.54
N ALA A 104 -15.46 19.42 10.72
CA ALA A 104 -14.38 18.47 10.95
C ALA A 104 -14.47 17.25 10.03
N ALA A 105 -15.68 16.67 9.87
CA ALA A 105 -15.91 15.56 8.96
C ALA A 105 -15.60 15.93 7.50
N LYS A 106 -15.94 17.15 7.08
CA LYS A 106 -15.65 17.64 5.73
C LYS A 106 -14.15 17.81 5.47
N GLU A 107 -13.40 18.35 6.42
CA GLU A 107 -11.94 18.45 6.31
C GLU A 107 -11.28 17.06 6.30
N ASN A 108 -11.74 16.14 7.15
CA ASN A 108 -11.26 14.76 7.14
C ASN A 108 -11.53 14.06 5.81
N LEU A 109 -12.71 14.25 5.21
CA LEU A 109 -13.03 13.73 3.88
C LEU A 109 -12.06 14.29 2.82
N LYS A 110 -11.76 15.58 2.88
CA LYS A 110 -10.85 16.23 1.93
C LYS A 110 -9.41 15.73 2.09
N LEU A 111 -8.97 15.53 3.33
CA LEU A 111 -7.66 14.94 3.63
C LEU A 111 -7.56 13.50 3.15
N ALA A 112 -8.59 12.68 3.41
CA ALA A 112 -8.66 11.30 2.94
C ALA A 112 -8.63 11.23 1.41
N GLN A 113 -9.40 12.09 0.71
CA GLN A 113 -9.37 12.17 -0.76
C GLN A 113 -7.99 12.53 -1.31
N LYS A 114 -7.29 13.48 -0.68
CA LYS A 114 -5.93 13.85 -1.07
C LYS A 114 -4.94 12.71 -0.86
N ALA A 115 -4.93 12.13 0.34
CA ALA A 115 -4.04 11.02 0.68
C ALA A 115 -4.25 9.82 -0.26
N ALA A 116 -5.51 9.47 -0.52
CA ALA A 116 -5.86 8.37 -1.40
C ALA A 116 -5.48 8.67 -2.88
N HIS A 117 -5.55 9.93 -3.30
CA HIS A 117 -5.07 10.34 -4.63
C HIS A 117 -3.53 10.27 -4.75
N GLU A 118 -2.80 10.70 -3.73
CA GLU A 118 -1.35 10.61 -3.69
C GLU A 118 -0.86 9.16 -3.68
N GLU A 119 -1.49 8.28 -2.89
CA GLU A 119 -1.19 6.84 -2.88
C GLU A 119 -1.50 6.19 -4.24
N TRP A 120 -2.60 6.59 -4.89
CA TRP A 120 -2.89 6.12 -6.24
C TRP A 120 -1.83 6.55 -7.26
N LEU A 121 -1.34 7.80 -7.19
CA LEU A 121 -0.26 8.28 -8.05
C LEU A 121 1.05 7.51 -7.80
N LYS A 122 1.42 7.28 -6.54
CA LYS A 122 2.59 6.47 -6.18
C LYS A 122 2.47 5.04 -6.71
N ALA A 123 1.32 4.39 -6.52
CA ALA A 123 1.07 3.05 -7.03
C ALA A 123 1.18 3.01 -8.56
N LYS A 124 0.61 4.01 -9.25
CA LYS A 124 0.71 4.14 -10.71
C LYS A 124 2.14 4.33 -11.19
N GLU A 125 2.94 5.17 -10.52
CA GLU A 125 4.34 5.37 -10.84
C GLU A 125 5.18 4.12 -10.60
N ALA A 126 4.99 3.44 -9.47
CA ALA A 126 5.67 2.20 -9.14
C ALA A 126 5.37 1.10 -10.16
N ALA A 127 4.09 0.96 -10.53
CA ALA A 127 3.65 -0.03 -11.50
C ALA A 127 4.18 0.32 -12.91
N ASN A 128 4.21 1.61 -13.31
CA ASN A 128 4.82 2.05 -14.56
C ASN A 128 6.34 1.80 -14.61
N ARG A 129 7.04 2.00 -13.48
CA ARG A 129 8.48 1.75 -13.37
C ARG A 129 8.77 0.27 -13.58
N LYS A 130 8.07 -0.62 -12.87
CA LYS A 130 8.16 -2.09 -13.05
C LYS A 130 7.89 -2.49 -14.51
N TYR A 131 6.87 -1.90 -15.15
CA TYR A 131 6.55 -2.18 -16.55
C TYR A 131 7.65 -1.72 -17.52
N ARG A 132 8.22 -0.52 -17.31
CA ARG A 132 9.34 -0.03 -18.13
C ARG A 132 10.59 -0.89 -17.97
N GLU A 133 10.93 -1.29 -16.75
CA GLU A 133 12.04 -2.19 -16.47
C GLU A 133 11.85 -3.58 -17.11
N ALA A 134 10.62 -4.12 -17.07
CA ALA A 134 10.31 -5.37 -17.75
C ALA A 134 10.39 -5.25 -19.28
N ARG A 135 10.06 -4.09 -19.83
CA ARG A 135 10.13 -3.80 -21.28
C ARG A 135 11.55 -3.53 -21.77
N SER A 136 12.39 -2.86 -20.99
CA SER A 136 13.78 -2.55 -21.37
C SER A 136 14.74 -3.74 -21.23
N ARG A 137 14.30 -4.83 -20.60
CA ARG A 137 15.01 -6.12 -20.53
C ARG A 137 14.67 -7.05 -21.72
N GLN A 138 13.82 -6.61 -22.65
CA GLN A 138 13.60 -7.23 -23.97
C GLN A 138 14.61 -6.68 -24.98
#